data_AF-A0A182C7F1-F1
#
_entry.id   AF-A0A182C7F1-F1
#
_cell.length_a   1.000
_cell.length_b   1.000
_cell.length_c   1.000
_cell.angle_alpha   90.00
_cell.angle_beta   90.00
_cell.angle_gamma   90.00
#
_symmetry.space_group_name_H-M   'P 1'
#
loop_
_entity.id
_entity.type
_entity.pdbx_description
1 polymer ?
#
loop_
_entity_poly.entity_id
_entity_poly.type
_entity_poly.pdbx_seq_one_letter_code
_entity_poly.pdbx_strand_id
1 'polypeptide(L)'
;MKHISSFSKMGLNFFPMRFDNSEKESFYRSSYDRKSFHFLIVALLVNIALFVLLLFSEKDYSHEIRNFFWFADLVFIALFAVIIFVSLAFRSIRKSFFMRFPVFIAAITVILLKVWYISKDPVLFQNKGLEYSSMFFLMILLLYLLSRLRFIWSTVLGISMTAIYLWLLNNNNLNESLHFPSVLFGLNVIGIFSNYYLEFLSRKHFHMEIEAESNQDTIIKLKDERNDISMEFERISIDLNKALSIIGKIVEMRDMNTAGHQRKVAKLSVALAEKLDIPSKKIPIIFTAALLHDIGKIEIPADILTKPGRLSEPELGIIRRQGNWISAIERNTIHSRSRRNYSTTS
;
A
#
# COMPACT_ATOMS: atom_id res chain seq x y z
N MET A 1 0.27 -20.75 14.11
CA MET A 1 1.59 -20.53 13.45
C MET A 1 1.54 -19.61 12.22
N LYS A 2 0.56 -19.68 11.30
CA LYS A 2 0.48 -18.77 10.12
C LYS A 2 0.39 -17.26 10.42
N HIS A 3 -0.18 -16.86 11.56
CA HIS A 3 -0.24 -15.43 11.92
C HIS A 3 1.11 -14.88 12.40
N ILE A 4 1.94 -15.67 13.09
CA ILE A 4 3.26 -15.24 13.58
C ILE A 4 4.20 -14.91 12.41
N SER A 5 4.11 -15.65 11.29
CA SER A 5 4.84 -15.30 10.06
C SER A 5 4.42 -13.96 9.46
N SER A 6 3.20 -13.49 9.73
CA SER A 6 2.74 -12.17 9.28
C SER A 6 3.40 -11.05 10.08
N PHE A 7 3.60 -11.22 11.39
CA PHE A 7 4.22 -10.21 12.25
C PHE A 7 5.70 -9.99 11.90
N SER A 8 6.46 -11.09 11.78
CA SER A 8 7.88 -11.06 11.42
C SER A 8 8.12 -10.40 10.05
N LYS A 9 7.28 -10.70 9.04
CA LYS A 9 7.39 -10.07 7.71
C LYS A 9 7.22 -8.54 7.73
N MET A 10 6.42 -8.01 8.65
CA MET A 10 6.21 -6.56 8.78
C MET A 10 7.27 -5.87 9.66
N GLY A 11 8.18 -6.63 10.27
CA GLY A 11 9.05 -6.17 11.35
C GLY A 11 8.26 -5.68 12.56
N LEU A 12 7.20 -6.40 12.93
CA LEU A 12 6.29 -6.03 14.03
C LEU A 12 6.41 -7.04 15.18
N ASN A 13 6.73 -6.55 16.37
CA ASN A 13 6.74 -7.36 17.58
C ASN A 13 5.32 -7.69 18.07
N PHE A 14 5.07 -8.95 18.41
CA PHE A 14 3.75 -9.42 18.82
C PHE A 14 3.23 -8.79 20.13
N PHE A 15 4.09 -8.72 21.15
CA PHE A 15 3.69 -8.34 22.51
C PHE A 15 3.72 -6.82 22.78
N PRO A 16 4.81 -6.07 22.48
CA PRO A 16 4.77 -4.61 22.59
C PRO A 16 3.96 -3.96 21.47
N MET A 17 3.56 -4.72 20.44
CA MET A 17 2.86 -4.24 19.24
C MET A 17 3.54 -2.98 18.69
N ARG A 18 4.83 -3.11 18.39
CA ARG A 18 5.72 -2.03 17.92
C ARG A 18 6.55 -2.52 16.75
N PHE A 19 6.83 -1.63 15.81
CA PHE A 19 7.79 -1.94 14.75
C PHE A 19 9.20 -2.02 15.34
N ASP A 20 10.02 -2.93 14.80
CA ASP A 20 11.44 -3.08 15.17
C ASP A 20 12.24 -1.82 14.79
N ASN A 21 11.89 -1.21 13.66
CA ASN A 21 12.47 0.04 13.20
C ASN A 21 11.86 1.24 13.96
N SER A 22 12.71 1.96 14.71
CA SER A 22 12.33 3.10 15.54
C SER A 22 11.80 4.30 14.75
N GLU A 23 12.33 4.54 13.56
CA GLU A 23 11.89 5.60 12.65
C GLU A 23 10.50 5.30 12.08
N LYS A 24 10.29 4.06 11.60
CA LYS A 24 8.99 3.56 11.13
C LYS A 24 7.93 3.64 12.24
N GLU A 25 8.31 3.29 13.46
CA GLU A 25 7.46 3.42 14.65
C GLU A 25 7.13 4.90 14.96
N SER A 26 8.08 5.81 14.83
CA SER A 26 7.85 7.26 15.01
C SER A 26 6.88 7.82 13.97
N PHE A 27 7.07 7.45 12.70
CA PHE A 27 6.19 7.89 11.62
C PHE A 27 4.77 7.32 11.75
N TYR A 28 4.65 6.04 12.12
CA TYR A 28 3.35 5.44 12.46
C TYR A 28 2.65 6.24 13.55
N ARG A 29 3.35 6.59 14.64
CA ARG A 29 2.77 7.35 15.76
C ARG A 29 2.18 8.69 15.30
N SER A 30 2.94 9.44 14.52
CA SER A 30 2.49 10.72 13.97
C SER A 30 1.22 10.58 13.10
N SER A 31 1.18 9.54 12.26
CA SER A 31 0.03 9.23 11.40
C SER A 31 -1.18 8.74 12.19
N TYR A 32 -0.95 7.85 13.16
CA TYR A 32 -1.98 7.26 14.02
C TYR A 32 -2.71 8.32 14.84
N ASP A 33 -1.99 9.25 15.45
CA ASP A 33 -2.58 10.31 16.27
C ASP A 33 -3.46 11.26 15.46
N ARG A 34 -3.09 11.52 14.19
CA ARG A 34 -3.87 12.32 13.25
C ARG A 34 -5.16 11.59 12.82
N LYS A 35 -5.05 10.30 12.44
CA LYS A 35 -6.19 9.50 11.96
C LYS A 35 -7.19 9.13 13.08
N SER A 36 -6.72 9.00 14.33
CA SER A 36 -7.56 8.57 15.47
C SER A 36 -8.41 9.68 16.08
N PHE A 37 -8.28 10.93 15.60
CA PHE A 37 -9.00 12.09 16.14
C PHE A 37 -10.52 12.01 15.95
N HIS A 38 -10.99 11.61 14.77
CA HIS A 38 -12.42 11.53 14.47
C HIS A 38 -13.13 10.45 15.31
N PHE A 39 -12.49 9.29 15.49
CA PHE A 39 -13.02 8.22 16.34
C PHE A 39 -13.14 8.64 17.80
N LEU A 40 -12.19 9.43 18.29
CA LEU A 40 -12.27 9.97 19.65
C LEU A 40 -13.44 10.93 19.82
N ILE A 41 -13.72 11.79 18.84
CA ILE A 41 -14.89 12.68 18.87
C ILE A 41 -16.17 11.86 18.92
N VAL A 42 -16.30 10.83 18.08
CA VAL A 42 -17.46 9.94 18.09
C VAL A 42 -17.63 9.24 19.44
N ALA A 43 -16.54 8.70 19.99
CA ALA A 43 -16.56 8.08 21.32
C ALA A 43 -17.02 9.07 22.41
N LEU A 44 -16.57 10.32 22.32
CA LEU A 44 -16.93 11.37 23.26
C LEU A 44 -18.41 11.76 23.13
N LEU A 45 -18.94 11.87 21.91
CA LEU A 45 -20.35 12.14 21.65
C LEU A 45 -21.26 11.01 22.17
N VAL A 46 -20.87 9.75 21.97
CA VAL A 46 -21.58 8.59 22.52
C VAL A 46 -21.60 8.66 24.06
N ASN A 47 -20.50 9.07 24.69
CA ASN A 47 -20.46 9.23 26.13
C ASN A 47 -21.31 10.38 26.64
N ILE A 48 -21.36 11.51 25.93
CA ILE A 48 -22.29 12.59 26.26
C ILE A 48 -23.73 12.08 26.20
N ALA A 49 -24.09 11.31 25.17
CA ALA A 49 -25.44 10.75 25.04
C ALA A 49 -25.78 9.78 26.20
N LEU A 50 -24.85 8.90 26.57
CA LEU A 50 -25.00 8.00 27.71
C LEU A 50 -25.11 8.76 29.03
N PHE A 51 -24.30 9.81 29.21
CA PHE A 51 -24.35 10.67 30.39
C PHE A 51 -25.70 11.39 30.51
N VAL A 52 -26.26 11.89 29.40
CA VAL A 52 -27.60 12.48 29.37
C VAL A 52 -28.68 11.46 29.77
N LEU A 53 -28.57 10.21 29.30
CA LEU A 53 -29.48 9.13 29.74
C LEU A 53 -29.37 8.87 31.25
N LEU A 54 -28.15 8.96 31.79
CA LEU A 54 -27.86 8.81 33.21
C LEU A 54 -28.53 9.91 34.05
N LEU A 55 -28.53 11.16 33.57
CA LEU A 55 -29.26 12.28 34.21
C LEU A 55 -30.77 12.05 34.28
N PHE A 56 -31.37 11.37 33.30
CA PHE A 56 -32.80 11.02 33.35
C PHE A 56 -33.11 9.98 34.43
N SER A 57 -32.16 9.07 34.70
CA SER A 57 -32.27 8.08 35.78
C SER A 57 -32.17 8.70 37.18
N GLU A 58 -31.68 9.94 37.31
CA GLU A 58 -31.52 10.62 38.59
C GLU A 58 -32.81 11.27 39.12
N LYS A 59 -33.91 11.27 38.35
CA LYS A 59 -35.16 11.92 38.75
C LYS A 59 -35.83 11.29 39.97
N ASP A 60 -35.58 10.01 40.22
CA ASP A 60 -36.24 9.20 41.24
C ASP A 60 -35.50 9.16 42.60
N TYR A 61 -34.61 10.14 42.85
CA TYR A 61 -33.87 10.28 44.11
C TYR A 61 -34.45 11.38 45.01
N SER A 62 -34.12 11.29 46.30
CA SER A 62 -34.48 12.33 47.28
C SER A 62 -33.88 13.68 46.91
N HIS A 63 -34.51 14.76 47.39
CA HIS A 63 -34.20 16.11 46.97
C HIS A 63 -32.75 16.54 47.28
N GLU A 64 -32.16 16.01 48.35
CA GLU A 64 -30.78 16.31 48.76
C GLU A 64 -29.74 15.62 47.87
N ILE A 65 -29.95 14.34 47.55
CA ILE A 65 -29.04 13.55 46.72
C ILE A 65 -29.01 14.08 45.29
N ARG A 66 -30.19 14.42 44.76
CA ARG A 66 -30.34 15.04 43.44
C ARG A 66 -29.60 16.37 43.34
N ASN A 67 -29.65 17.21 44.38
CA ASN A 67 -28.94 18.49 44.39
C ASN A 67 -27.41 18.30 44.38
N PHE A 68 -26.90 17.31 45.12
CA PHE A 68 -25.48 16.97 45.09
C PHE A 68 -25.03 16.48 43.71
N PHE A 69 -25.81 15.62 43.06
CA PHE A 69 -25.49 15.12 41.71
C PHE A 69 -25.50 16.22 40.67
N TRP A 70 -26.53 17.07 40.67
CA TRP A 70 -26.60 18.23 39.79
C TRP A 70 -25.40 19.16 39.95
N PHE A 71 -24.97 19.40 41.19
CA PHE A 71 -23.77 20.20 41.45
C PHE A 71 -22.50 19.54 40.88
N ALA A 72 -22.31 18.24 41.10
CA ALA A 72 -21.17 17.49 40.59
C ALA A 72 -21.11 17.49 39.04
N ASP A 73 -22.26 17.38 38.38
CA ASP A 73 -22.35 17.41 36.92
C ASP A 73 -22.07 18.79 36.33
N LEU A 74 -22.54 19.85 37.00
CA LEU A 74 -22.31 21.23 36.55
C LEU A 74 -20.81 21.57 36.62
N VAL A 75 -20.13 21.12 37.67
CA VAL A 75 -18.66 21.22 37.80
C VAL A 75 -17.95 20.44 36.69
N PHE A 76 -18.40 19.21 36.38
CA PHE A 76 -17.84 18.42 35.29
C PHE A 76 -17.98 19.10 33.92
N ILE A 77 -19.18 19.57 33.60
CA ILE A 77 -19.49 20.24 32.33
C ILE A 77 -18.66 21.52 32.20
N ALA A 78 -18.50 22.30 33.28
CA ALA A 78 -17.67 23.50 33.29
C ALA A 78 -16.19 23.18 33.01
N LEU A 79 -15.62 22.17 33.70
CA LEU A 79 -14.25 21.71 33.46
C LEU A 79 -14.07 21.21 32.02
N PHE A 80 -15.05 20.47 31.51
CA PHE A 80 -15.03 19.95 30.15
C PHE A 80 -15.06 21.06 29.10
N ALA A 81 -15.92 22.07 29.28
CA ALA A 81 -16.00 23.24 28.41
C ALA A 81 -14.69 24.03 28.37
N VAL A 82 -14.03 24.22 29.53
CA VAL A 82 -12.71 24.86 29.61
C VAL A 82 -11.66 24.07 28.83
N ILE A 83 -11.65 22.75 28.96
CA ILE A 83 -10.67 21.91 28.24
C ILE A 83 -10.90 21.92 26.73
N ILE A 84 -12.16 21.89 26.27
CA ILE A 84 -12.49 22.08 24.85
C ILE A 84 -12.03 23.45 24.38
N PHE A 85 -12.34 24.51 25.11
CA PHE A 85 -11.98 25.87 24.75
C PHE A 85 -10.46 26.04 24.60
N VAL A 86 -9.68 25.53 25.56
CA VAL A 86 -8.21 25.52 25.49
C VAL A 86 -7.73 24.67 24.30
N SER A 87 -8.36 23.53 24.03
CA SER A 87 -8.01 22.66 22.89
C SER A 87 -8.28 23.31 21.53
N LEU A 88 -9.33 24.13 21.45
CA LEU A 88 -9.69 24.89 20.25
C LEU A 88 -8.79 26.11 20.06
N ALA A 89 -8.50 26.84 21.14
CA ALA A 89 -7.67 28.05 21.14
C ALA A 89 -6.21 27.77 20.80
N PHE A 90 -5.64 26.64 21.25
CA PHE A 90 -4.23 26.33 21.05
C PHE A 90 -4.01 25.22 20.02
N ARG A 91 -3.93 25.61 18.74
CA ARG A 91 -3.68 24.69 17.60
C ARG A 91 -2.37 23.89 17.72
N SER A 92 -1.35 24.44 18.38
CA SER A 92 -0.06 23.78 18.67
C SER A 92 -0.20 22.64 19.69
N ILE A 93 -1.08 22.81 20.68
CA ILE A 93 -1.33 21.84 21.77
C ILE A 93 -2.24 20.69 21.30
N ARG A 94 -2.96 20.86 20.17
CA ARG A 94 -3.82 19.85 19.54
C ARG A 94 -3.10 18.52 19.23
N LYS A 95 -1.77 18.55 19.11
CA LYS A 95 -0.93 17.36 18.92
C LYS A 95 -0.71 16.53 20.20
N SER A 96 -0.93 17.10 21.38
CA SER A 96 -0.56 16.42 22.62
C SER A 96 -1.72 15.61 23.19
N PHE A 97 -1.49 14.31 23.27
CA PHE A 97 -2.14 13.33 24.14
C PHE A 97 -2.55 13.89 25.53
N PHE A 98 -1.82 14.91 26.03
CA PHE A 98 -2.02 15.58 27.32
C PHE A 98 -3.37 16.28 27.55
N MET A 99 -4.12 16.70 26.52
CA MET A 99 -5.41 17.38 26.75
C MET A 99 -6.58 16.41 27.04
N ARG A 100 -6.39 15.11 26.77
CA ARG A 100 -7.47 14.10 26.78
C ARG A 100 -7.55 13.35 28.11
N PHE A 101 -6.39 13.17 28.75
CA PHE A 101 -6.27 12.53 30.06
C PHE A 101 -6.96 13.33 31.19
N PRO A 102 -6.89 14.68 31.24
CA PRO A 102 -7.56 15.48 32.26
C PRO A 102 -9.09 15.39 32.20
N VAL A 103 -9.68 15.36 31.00
CA VAL A 103 -11.15 15.16 30.83
C VAL A 103 -11.56 13.81 31.37
N PHE A 104 -10.80 12.77 31.00
CA PHE A 104 -11.08 11.41 31.42
C PHE A 104 -10.92 11.24 32.94
N ILE A 105 -9.86 11.81 33.51
CA ILE A 105 -9.64 11.84 34.97
C ILE A 105 -10.77 12.61 35.65
N ALA A 106 -11.16 13.79 35.14
CA ALA A 106 -12.26 14.56 35.71
C ALA A 106 -13.59 13.80 35.67
N ALA A 107 -13.91 13.13 34.56
CA ALA A 107 -15.10 12.30 34.42
C ALA A 107 -15.10 11.14 35.43
N ILE A 108 -13.99 10.40 35.51
CA ILE A 108 -13.83 9.32 36.50
C ILE A 108 -13.99 9.85 37.92
N THR A 109 -13.38 11.00 38.22
CA THR A 109 -13.36 11.58 39.57
C THR A 109 -14.77 11.98 40.01
N VAL A 110 -15.52 12.65 39.14
CA VAL A 110 -16.92 13.05 39.41
C VAL A 110 -17.79 11.83 39.66
N ILE A 111 -17.58 10.76 38.90
CA ILE A 111 -18.43 9.59 39.03
C ILE A 111 -18.02 8.72 40.22
N LEU A 112 -16.73 8.62 40.56
CA LEU A 112 -16.27 8.01 41.81
C LEU A 112 -16.83 8.76 43.04
N LEU A 113 -16.90 10.09 42.97
CA LEU A 113 -17.53 10.92 44.02
C LEU A 113 -19.03 10.61 44.17
N LYS A 114 -19.76 10.43 43.06
CA LYS A 114 -21.18 10.03 43.10
C LYS A 114 -21.36 8.64 43.71
N VAL A 115 -20.57 7.65 43.30
CA VAL A 115 -20.62 6.28 43.85
C VAL A 115 -20.29 6.27 45.35
N TRP A 116 -19.25 7.00 45.76
CA TRP A 116 -18.88 7.14 47.17
C TRP A 116 -19.96 7.81 48.02
N TYR A 117 -20.67 8.78 47.45
CA TYR A 117 -21.77 9.46 48.15
C TYR A 117 -22.97 8.53 48.34
N ILE A 118 -23.36 7.76 47.32
CA ILE A 118 -24.45 6.76 47.42
C ILE A 118 -24.08 5.67 48.43
N SER A 119 -22.82 5.21 48.46
CA SER A 119 -22.39 4.14 49.37
C SER A 119 -22.46 4.50 50.85
N LYS A 120 -22.72 5.77 51.20
CA LYS A 120 -22.95 6.19 52.59
C LYS A 120 -24.33 5.82 53.13
N ASP A 121 -25.30 5.54 52.26
CA ASP A 121 -26.63 5.05 52.62
C ASP A 121 -26.77 3.58 52.18
N PRO A 122 -26.67 2.61 53.11
CA PRO A 122 -26.70 1.18 52.78
C PRO A 122 -27.99 0.74 52.08
N VAL A 123 -29.14 1.32 52.47
CA VAL A 123 -30.46 0.92 51.94
C VAL A 123 -30.66 1.46 50.53
N LEU A 124 -30.23 2.69 50.28
CA LEU A 124 -30.27 3.29 48.95
C LEU A 124 -29.28 2.62 47.99
N PHE A 125 -28.08 2.28 48.49
CA PHE A 125 -27.06 1.60 47.70
C PHE A 125 -27.48 0.18 47.30
N GLN A 126 -28.16 -0.54 48.19
CA GLN A 126 -28.69 -1.88 47.92
C GLN A 126 -29.83 -1.86 46.88
N ASN A 127 -30.70 -0.84 46.90
CA ASN A 127 -31.84 -0.74 45.97
C ASN A 127 -31.51 -0.13 44.60
N LYS A 128 -30.58 0.85 44.53
CA LYS A 128 -30.29 1.61 43.29
C LYS A 128 -28.80 1.81 43.01
N GLY A 129 -27.93 1.65 44.02
CA GLY A 129 -26.49 1.85 43.87
C GLY A 129 -25.81 0.82 42.96
N LEU A 130 -26.34 -0.41 42.89
CA LEU A 130 -25.84 -1.45 42.01
C LEU A 130 -26.11 -1.14 40.53
N GLU A 131 -27.31 -0.67 40.17
CA GLU A 131 -27.64 -0.27 38.80
C GLU A 131 -26.80 0.92 38.33
N TYR A 132 -26.59 1.88 39.22
CA TYR A 132 -25.82 3.09 38.94
C TYR A 132 -24.32 2.82 38.77
N SER A 133 -23.73 2.01 39.66
CA SER A 133 -22.34 1.56 39.51
C SER A 133 -22.16 0.71 38.26
N SER A 134 -23.16 -0.10 37.89
CA SER A 134 -23.14 -0.91 36.67
C SER A 134 -23.21 -0.09 35.38
N MET A 135 -24.11 0.90 35.31
CA MET A 135 -24.19 1.84 34.18
C MET A 135 -22.91 2.66 34.05
N PHE A 136 -22.29 3.04 35.18
CA PHE A 136 -21.01 3.72 35.19
C PHE A 136 -19.87 2.87 34.62
N PHE A 137 -19.77 1.62 35.07
CA PHE A 137 -18.76 0.69 34.55
C PHE A 137 -18.96 0.40 33.06
N LEU A 138 -20.22 0.28 32.60
CA LEU A 138 -20.55 0.14 31.19
C LEU A 138 -20.16 1.38 30.37
N MET A 139 -20.36 2.58 30.92
CA MET A 139 -19.98 3.84 30.25
C MET A 139 -18.46 3.96 30.11
N ILE A 140 -17.69 3.64 31.16
CA ILE A 140 -16.22 3.61 31.07
C ILE A 140 -15.75 2.52 30.11
N LEU A 141 -16.35 1.33 30.14
CA LEU A 141 -16.05 0.26 29.22
C LEU A 141 -16.32 0.65 27.76
N LEU A 142 -17.43 1.34 27.48
CA LEU A 142 -17.76 1.83 26.13
C LEU A 142 -16.81 2.94 25.69
N LEU A 143 -16.46 3.86 26.59
CA LEU A 143 -15.44 4.90 26.32
C LEU A 143 -14.10 4.26 26.01
N TYR A 144 -13.73 3.23 26.75
CA TYR A 144 -12.53 2.44 26.55
C TYR A 144 -12.53 1.62 25.24
N LEU A 145 -13.65 1.00 24.88
CA LEU A 145 -13.83 0.24 23.64
C LEU A 145 -13.80 1.13 22.39
N LEU A 146 -14.39 2.32 22.51
CA LEU A 146 -14.53 3.26 21.40
C LEU A 146 -13.32 4.21 21.29
N SER A 147 -12.59 4.42 22.39
CA SER A 147 -11.34 5.16 22.34
C SER A 147 -10.27 4.27 21.73
N ARG A 148 -9.75 4.69 20.57
CA ARG A 148 -8.60 4.06 19.89
C ARG A 148 -7.28 4.30 20.69
N LEU A 149 -7.33 4.11 22.00
CA LEU A 149 -6.18 4.19 22.89
C LEU A 149 -5.18 3.10 22.50
N ARG A 150 -3.89 3.41 22.62
CA ARG A 150 -2.84 2.42 22.37
C ARG A 150 -3.09 1.22 23.27
N PHE A 151 -2.92 0.02 22.72
CA PHE A 151 -3.15 -1.25 23.42
C PHE A 151 -2.59 -1.30 24.85
N ILE A 152 -1.38 -0.78 25.08
CA ILE A 152 -0.75 -0.75 26.42
C ILE A 152 -1.58 0.07 27.41
N TRP A 153 -1.91 1.32 27.07
CA TRP A 153 -2.72 2.19 27.93
C TRP A 153 -4.13 1.67 28.11
N SER A 154 -4.64 1.06 27.04
CA SER A 154 -5.91 0.39 27.03
C SER A 154 -5.94 -0.77 28.05
N THR A 155 -4.91 -1.61 28.06
CA THR A 155 -4.76 -2.71 29.03
C THR A 155 -4.63 -2.21 30.47
N VAL A 156 -3.83 -1.16 30.71
CA VAL A 156 -3.65 -0.55 32.04
C VAL A 156 -4.97 0.00 32.59
N LEU A 157 -5.80 0.62 31.74
CA LEU A 157 -7.11 1.14 32.13
C LEU A 157 -8.09 0.01 32.47
N GLY A 158 -8.17 -1.04 31.65
CA GLY A 158 -9.06 -2.18 31.92
C GLY A 158 -8.73 -2.90 33.24
N ILE A 159 -7.43 -3.09 33.52
CA ILE A 159 -6.97 -3.68 34.80
C ILE A 159 -7.31 -2.77 35.97
N SER A 160 -7.01 -1.48 35.87
CA SER A 160 -7.33 -0.49 36.92
C SER A 160 -8.83 -0.45 37.22
N MET A 161 -9.67 -0.48 36.19
CA MET A 161 -11.12 -0.50 36.34
C MET A 161 -11.61 -1.75 37.06
N THR A 162 -11.10 -2.92 36.67
CA THR A 162 -11.45 -4.20 37.32
C THR A 162 -11.05 -4.19 38.80
N ALA A 163 -9.86 -3.68 39.13
CA ALA A 163 -9.39 -3.57 40.52
C ALA A 163 -10.27 -2.65 41.37
N ILE A 164 -10.66 -1.48 40.83
CA ILE A 164 -11.57 -0.53 41.51
C ILE A 164 -12.94 -1.17 41.75
N TYR A 165 -13.48 -1.89 40.76
CA TYR A 165 -14.76 -2.58 40.89
C TYR A 165 -14.75 -3.62 42.02
N LEU A 166 -13.72 -4.46 42.06
CA LEU A 166 -13.57 -5.49 43.09
C LEU A 166 -13.39 -4.89 44.49
N TRP A 167 -12.64 -3.79 44.61
CA TRP A 167 -12.48 -3.06 45.87
C TRP A 167 -13.81 -2.50 46.38
N LEU A 168 -14.63 -1.92 45.49
CA LEU A 168 -15.95 -1.39 45.83
C LEU A 168 -16.93 -2.48 46.31
N LEU A 169 -16.90 -3.66 45.69
CA LEU A 169 -17.74 -4.80 46.12
C LEU A 169 -17.34 -5.29 47.51
N ASN A 170 -16.03 -5.46 47.74
CA ASN A 170 -15.52 -6.00 49.00
C ASN A 170 -15.78 -5.08 50.20
N ASN A 171 -15.63 -3.76 50.03
CA ASN A 171 -15.83 -2.80 51.14
C ASN A 171 -17.30 -2.62 51.56
N ASN A 172 -18.26 -2.96 50.71
CA ASN A 172 -19.69 -2.72 50.97
C ASN A 172 -20.47 -3.98 51.37
N ASN A 173 -19.80 -5.12 51.63
CA ASN A 173 -20.42 -6.39 52.02
C ASN A 173 -21.61 -6.83 51.13
N LEU A 174 -21.57 -6.46 49.84
CA LEU A 174 -22.60 -6.82 48.88
C LEU A 174 -22.44 -8.28 48.45
N ASN A 175 -23.22 -9.18 49.07
CA ASN A 175 -23.36 -10.56 48.64
C ASN A 175 -24.56 -10.70 47.69
N GLU A 176 -24.47 -10.17 46.47
CA GLU A 176 -25.48 -10.46 45.44
C GLU A 176 -24.86 -10.88 44.11
N SER A 177 -25.19 -12.13 43.76
CA SER A 177 -25.07 -12.83 42.48
C SER A 177 -23.72 -12.79 41.76
N LEU A 178 -23.09 -13.97 41.71
CA LEU A 178 -21.86 -14.33 40.97
C LEU A 178 -21.79 -13.85 39.49
N HIS A 179 -22.89 -13.34 38.93
CA HIS A 179 -23.02 -13.04 37.51
C HIS A 179 -22.44 -11.68 37.12
N PHE A 180 -22.55 -10.64 37.95
CA PHE A 180 -22.20 -9.27 37.51
C PHE A 180 -20.69 -9.02 37.32
N PRO A 181 -19.81 -9.42 38.26
CA PRO A 181 -18.36 -9.29 38.10
C PRO A 181 -17.83 -10.09 36.91
N SER A 182 -18.41 -11.25 36.64
CA SER A 182 -18.01 -12.10 35.52
C SER A 182 -18.35 -11.49 34.15
N VAL A 183 -19.50 -10.81 34.03
CA VAL A 183 -19.91 -10.10 32.79
C VAL A 183 -19.00 -8.90 32.53
N LEU A 184 -18.72 -8.09 33.55
CA LEU A 184 -17.80 -6.95 33.43
C LEU A 184 -16.38 -7.40 33.09
N PHE A 185 -15.88 -8.46 33.71
CA PHE A 185 -14.60 -9.05 33.36
C PHE A 185 -14.57 -9.54 31.91
N GLY A 186 -15.61 -10.27 31.49
CA GLY A 186 -15.74 -10.76 30.11
C GLY A 186 -15.75 -9.62 29.08
N LEU A 187 -16.48 -8.54 29.35
CA LEU A 187 -16.50 -7.36 28.49
C LEU A 187 -15.15 -6.63 28.42
N ASN A 188 -14.43 -6.53 29.55
CA ASN A 188 -13.08 -5.95 29.57
C ASN A 188 -12.10 -6.80 28.75
N VAL A 189 -12.15 -8.13 28.89
CA VAL A 189 -11.33 -9.06 28.10
C VAL A 189 -11.63 -8.88 26.61
N ILE A 190 -12.91 -8.88 26.23
CA ILE A 190 -13.32 -8.64 24.83
C ILE A 190 -12.79 -7.29 24.33
N GLY A 191 -12.84 -6.25 25.16
CA GLY A 191 -12.35 -4.93 24.79
C GLY A 191 -10.83 -4.83 24.62
N ILE A 192 -10.06 -5.52 25.48
CA ILE A 192 -8.60 -5.61 25.35
C ILE A 192 -8.23 -6.32 24.04
N PHE A 193 -8.89 -7.45 23.73
CA PHE A 193 -8.65 -8.16 22.48
C PHE A 193 -9.10 -7.37 21.25
N SER A 194 -10.23 -6.67 21.33
CA SER A 194 -10.74 -5.81 20.26
C SER A 194 -9.76 -4.67 19.97
N ASN A 195 -9.26 -4.00 21.02
CA ASN A 195 -8.28 -2.93 20.89
C ASN A 195 -6.92 -3.44 20.36
N TYR A 196 -6.47 -4.60 20.82
CA TYR A 196 -5.29 -5.27 20.28
C TYR A 196 -5.43 -5.53 18.77
N TYR A 197 -6.58 -6.06 18.36
CA TYR A 197 -6.87 -6.36 16.96
C TYR A 197 -6.96 -5.10 16.10
N LEU A 198 -7.58 -4.03 16.61
CA LEU A 198 -7.65 -2.74 15.93
C LEU A 198 -6.27 -2.07 15.76
N GLU A 199 -5.43 -2.12 16.79
CA GLU A 199 -4.04 -1.64 16.72
C GLU A 199 -3.24 -2.46 15.71
N PHE A 200 -3.40 -3.79 15.70
CA PHE A 200 -2.79 -4.66 14.69
C PHE A 200 -3.22 -4.30 13.27
N LEU A 201 -4.52 -4.16 13.02
CA LEU A 201 -5.05 -3.79 11.70
C LEU A 201 -4.56 -2.42 11.25
N SER A 202 -4.51 -1.45 12.17
CA SER A 202 -3.97 -0.11 11.92
C SER A 202 -2.51 -0.16 11.46
N ARG A 203 -1.68 -0.96 12.15
CA ARG A 203 -0.26 -1.14 11.82
C ARG A 203 -0.07 -1.90 10.51
N LYS A 204 -0.87 -2.93 10.27
CA LYS A 204 -0.85 -3.67 9.01
C LYS A 204 -1.20 -2.75 7.84
N HIS A 205 -2.27 -1.95 7.97
CA HIS A 205 -2.65 -0.98 6.94
C HIS A 205 -1.52 0.01 6.67
N PHE A 206 -0.95 0.59 7.71
CA PHE A 206 0.18 1.51 7.59
C PHE A 206 1.39 0.89 6.88
N HIS A 207 1.72 -0.36 7.21
CA HIS A 207 2.82 -1.06 6.53
C HIS A 207 2.54 -1.30 5.04
N MET A 208 1.31 -1.72 4.70
CA MET A 208 0.89 -1.92 3.31
C MET A 208 0.90 -0.59 2.51
N GLU A 209 0.56 0.53 3.15
CA GLU A 209 0.61 1.87 2.55
C GLU A 209 2.05 2.24 2.13
N ILE A 210 3.02 2.05 3.02
CA ILE A 210 4.46 2.27 2.71
C ILE A 210 4.97 1.31 1.62
N GLU A 211 4.59 0.04 1.70
CA GLU A 211 5.02 -0.96 0.71
C GLU A 211 4.45 -0.67 -0.68
N ALA A 212 3.19 -0.21 -0.74
CA ALA A 212 2.55 0.20 -1.99
C ALA A 212 3.25 1.43 -2.62
N GLU A 213 3.60 2.44 -1.83
CA GLU A 213 4.35 3.62 -2.30
C GLU A 213 5.72 3.22 -2.85
N SER A 214 6.49 2.41 -2.12
CA SER A 214 7.81 1.92 -2.56
C SER A 214 7.73 1.10 -3.86
N ASN A 215 6.69 0.27 -4.00
CA ASN A 215 6.47 -0.52 -5.21
C ASN A 215 6.07 0.37 -6.39
N GLN A 216 5.31 1.44 -6.15
CA GLN A 216 4.93 2.39 -7.20
C GLN A 216 6.15 3.14 -7.74
N ASP A 217 7.04 3.62 -6.87
CA ASP A 217 8.29 4.26 -7.30
C ASP A 217 9.18 3.32 -8.12
N THR A 218 9.23 2.05 -7.73
CA THR A 218 9.98 1.01 -8.46
C THR A 218 9.36 0.77 -9.84
N ILE A 219 8.03 0.71 -9.94
CA ILE A 219 7.32 0.57 -11.22
C ILE A 219 7.58 1.76 -12.12
N ILE A 220 7.58 2.99 -11.59
CA ILE A 220 7.88 4.20 -12.35
C ILE A 220 9.30 4.13 -12.92
N LYS A 221 10.30 3.83 -12.09
CA LYS A 221 11.70 3.68 -12.54
C LYS A 221 11.87 2.64 -13.63
N LEU A 222 11.30 1.45 -13.46
CA LEU A 222 11.37 0.38 -14.46
C LEU A 222 10.68 0.76 -15.78
N LYS A 223 9.61 1.55 -15.71
CA LYS A 223 8.92 2.04 -16.90
C LYS A 223 9.78 3.04 -17.67
N ASP A 224 10.49 3.92 -16.96
CA ASP A 224 11.40 4.89 -17.56
C ASP A 224 12.60 4.20 -18.21
N GLU A 225 13.28 3.28 -17.50
CA GLU A 225 14.39 2.48 -18.06
C GLU A 225 13.96 1.69 -19.31
N ARG A 226 12.77 1.11 -19.29
CA ARG A 226 12.21 0.41 -20.46
C ARG A 226 11.99 1.35 -21.63
N ASN A 227 11.51 2.58 -21.39
CA ASN A 227 11.31 3.56 -22.44
C ASN A 227 12.64 4.01 -23.05
N ASP A 228 13.67 4.22 -22.22
CA ASP A 228 15.03 4.55 -22.70
C ASP A 228 15.61 3.44 -23.58
N ILE A 229 15.51 2.18 -23.15
CA ILE A 229 15.93 1.02 -23.95
C ILE A 229 15.14 0.96 -25.27
N SER A 230 13.84 1.26 -25.24
CA SER A 230 13.00 1.23 -26.44
C SER A 230 13.40 2.32 -27.44
N MET A 231 13.69 3.54 -26.96
CA MET A 231 14.19 4.63 -27.81
C MET A 231 15.55 4.31 -28.42
N GLU A 232 16.46 3.72 -27.65
CA GLU A 232 17.77 3.33 -28.15
C GLU A 232 17.67 2.22 -29.20
N PHE A 233 16.80 1.23 -28.98
CA PHE A 233 16.52 0.20 -29.97
C PHE A 233 15.96 0.76 -31.28
N GLU A 234 15.08 1.77 -31.20
CA GLU A 234 14.54 2.45 -32.37
C GLU A 234 15.62 3.22 -33.13
N ARG A 235 16.51 3.93 -32.44
CA ARG A 235 17.67 4.61 -33.05
C ARG A 235 18.58 3.63 -33.77
N ILE A 236 18.96 2.54 -33.11
CA ILE A 236 19.79 1.48 -33.71
C ILE A 236 19.09 0.89 -34.95
N SER A 237 17.78 0.67 -34.88
CA SER A 237 17.01 0.15 -36.01
C SER A 237 16.98 1.12 -37.20
N ILE A 238 16.83 2.42 -36.94
CA ILE A 238 16.90 3.47 -37.96
C ILE A 238 18.29 3.50 -38.61
N ASP A 239 19.35 3.49 -37.81
CA ASP A 239 20.73 3.56 -38.31
C ASP A 239 21.14 2.29 -39.08
N LEU A 240 20.69 1.13 -38.63
CA LEU A 240 20.85 -0.12 -39.38
C LEU A 240 20.14 -0.04 -40.74
N ASN A 241 18.90 0.44 -40.79
CA ASN A 241 18.17 0.60 -42.05
C ASN A 241 18.85 1.60 -43.00
N LYS A 242 19.42 2.69 -42.48
CA LYS A 242 20.23 3.63 -43.26
C LYS A 242 21.46 2.93 -43.85
N ALA A 243 22.20 2.19 -43.02
CA ALA A 243 23.40 1.46 -43.45
C ALA A 243 23.05 0.45 -44.56
N LEU A 244 21.98 -0.33 -44.39
CA LEU A 244 21.50 -1.27 -45.41
C LEU A 244 21.10 -0.57 -46.72
N SER A 245 20.44 0.59 -46.63
CA SER A 245 20.12 1.38 -47.81
C SER A 245 21.36 1.93 -48.52
N ILE A 246 22.41 2.29 -47.79
CA ILE A 246 23.69 2.74 -48.38
C ILE A 246 24.35 1.57 -49.10
N ILE A 247 24.39 0.38 -48.49
CA ILE A 247 24.93 -0.83 -49.12
C ILE A 247 24.19 -1.14 -50.42
N GLY A 248 22.84 -1.10 -50.43
CA GLY A 248 22.06 -1.29 -51.66
C GLY A 248 22.46 -0.29 -52.77
N LYS A 249 22.58 1.00 -52.43
CA LYS A 249 23.04 2.03 -53.39
C LYS A 249 24.44 1.77 -53.94
N ILE A 250 25.37 1.30 -53.11
CA ILE A 250 26.74 0.96 -53.55
C ILE A 250 26.70 -0.17 -54.59
N VAL A 251 25.83 -1.17 -54.38
CA VAL A 251 25.63 -2.27 -55.34
C VAL A 251 25.02 -1.74 -56.64
N GLU A 252 24.00 -0.88 -56.57
CA GLU A 252 23.41 -0.24 -57.76
C GLU A 252 24.44 0.60 -58.56
N MET A 253 25.36 1.31 -57.89
CA MET A 253 26.39 2.12 -58.57
C MET A 253 27.37 1.28 -59.42
N ARG A 254 27.59 0.01 -59.08
CA ARG A 254 28.44 -0.91 -59.86
C ARG A 254 27.76 -1.41 -61.14
N ASP A 255 26.43 -1.35 -61.20
CA ASP A 255 25.61 -1.83 -62.30
C ASP A 255 24.87 -0.63 -62.94
N MET A 256 25.53 -0.01 -63.93
CA MET A 256 25.17 1.29 -64.54
C MET A 256 23.72 1.40 -65.06
N ASN A 257 22.99 0.29 -65.17
CA ASN A 257 21.62 0.23 -65.69
C ASN A 257 20.51 0.09 -64.62
N THR A 258 20.83 0.15 -63.31
CA THR A 258 19.89 -0.31 -62.25
C THR A 258 19.50 0.71 -61.18
N ALA A 259 19.64 2.02 -61.42
CA ALA A 259 19.30 3.05 -60.43
C ALA A 259 17.86 2.91 -59.87
N GLY A 260 17.76 2.68 -58.56
CA GLY A 260 16.50 2.50 -57.84
C GLY A 260 15.76 1.18 -58.12
N HIS A 261 16.37 0.24 -58.84
CA HIS A 261 15.81 -1.08 -59.14
C HIS A 261 15.60 -1.88 -57.86
N GLN A 262 16.60 -1.96 -56.98
CA GLN A 262 16.53 -2.78 -55.77
C GLN A 262 15.42 -2.30 -54.84
N ARG A 263 15.25 -0.98 -54.72
CA ARG A 263 14.18 -0.39 -53.91
C ARG A 263 12.77 -0.66 -54.48
N LYS A 264 12.62 -0.69 -55.81
CA LYS A 264 11.34 -1.05 -56.46
C LYS A 264 11.01 -2.52 -56.24
N VAL A 265 11.99 -3.41 -56.43
CA VAL A 265 11.84 -4.85 -56.18
C VAL A 265 11.49 -5.12 -54.71
N ALA A 266 12.14 -4.44 -53.77
CA ALA A 266 11.83 -4.58 -52.34
C ALA A 266 10.40 -4.16 -52.00
N LYS A 267 9.93 -3.03 -52.54
CA LYS A 267 8.53 -2.58 -52.34
C LYS A 267 7.52 -3.55 -52.94
N LEU A 268 7.77 -4.06 -54.14
CA LEU A 268 6.89 -5.05 -54.78
C LEU A 268 6.87 -6.37 -54.00
N SER A 269 8.02 -6.80 -53.48
CA SER A 269 8.15 -8.02 -52.67
C SER A 269 7.36 -7.90 -51.36
N VAL A 270 7.40 -6.73 -50.71
CA VAL A 270 6.58 -6.45 -49.52
C VAL A 270 5.10 -6.45 -49.86
N ALA A 271 4.68 -5.72 -50.89
CA ALA A 271 3.27 -5.67 -51.30
C ALA A 271 2.72 -7.06 -51.66
N LEU A 272 3.55 -7.90 -52.29
CA LEU A 272 3.20 -9.29 -52.58
C LEU A 272 3.10 -10.11 -51.29
N ALA A 273 4.06 -9.98 -50.37
CA ALA A 273 4.05 -10.69 -49.10
C ALA A 273 2.84 -10.33 -48.22
N GLU A 274 2.47 -9.04 -48.18
CA GLU A 274 1.27 -8.56 -47.50
C GLU A 274 0.00 -9.15 -48.12
N LYS A 275 -0.08 -9.20 -49.46
CA LYS A 275 -1.22 -9.81 -50.18
C LYS A 275 -1.31 -11.32 -49.99
N LEU A 276 -0.21 -11.98 -49.64
CA LEU A 276 -0.14 -13.41 -49.32
C LEU A 276 -0.30 -13.68 -47.82
N ASP A 277 -0.74 -12.70 -47.04
CA ASP A 277 -0.95 -12.80 -45.58
C ASP A 277 0.30 -13.29 -44.82
N ILE A 278 1.49 -12.95 -45.30
CA ILE A 278 2.72 -13.24 -44.57
C ILE A 278 2.74 -12.41 -43.27
N PRO A 279 3.07 -13.00 -42.11
CA PRO A 279 3.07 -12.29 -40.83
C PRO A 279 3.89 -11.00 -40.88
N SER A 280 3.35 -9.91 -40.33
CA SER A 280 4.00 -8.59 -40.28
C SER A 280 5.42 -8.62 -39.72
N LYS A 281 5.71 -9.54 -38.78
CA LYS A 281 7.06 -9.77 -38.23
C LYS A 281 8.10 -10.21 -39.26
N LYS A 282 7.69 -10.80 -40.39
CA LYS A 282 8.57 -11.24 -41.48
C LYS A 282 8.72 -10.20 -42.59
N ILE A 283 7.84 -9.19 -42.66
CA ILE A 283 7.86 -8.16 -43.71
C ILE A 283 9.18 -7.38 -43.74
N PRO A 284 9.77 -6.94 -42.60
CA PRO A 284 11.08 -6.28 -42.61
C PRO A 284 12.19 -7.17 -43.18
N ILE A 285 12.14 -8.47 -42.90
CA ILE A 285 13.13 -9.45 -43.40
C ILE A 285 13.01 -9.56 -44.92
N ILE A 286 11.79 -9.66 -45.45
CA ILE A 286 11.54 -9.73 -46.90
C ILE A 286 11.99 -8.45 -47.59
N PHE A 287 11.68 -7.29 -47.00
CA PHE A 287 12.15 -6.00 -47.53
C PHE A 287 13.68 -5.95 -47.62
N THR A 288 14.37 -6.28 -46.52
CA THR A 288 15.84 -6.28 -46.49
C THR A 288 16.45 -7.30 -47.44
N ALA A 289 15.89 -8.52 -47.52
CA ALA A 289 16.38 -9.56 -48.43
C ALA A 289 16.23 -9.14 -49.89
N ALA A 290 15.08 -8.57 -50.27
CA ALA A 290 14.84 -8.06 -51.61
C ALA A 290 15.70 -6.83 -51.93
N LEU A 291 15.98 -5.97 -50.95
CA LEU A 291 16.88 -4.84 -51.12
C LEU A 291 18.34 -5.28 -51.40
N LEU A 292 18.78 -6.38 -50.79
CA LEU A 292 20.17 -6.85 -50.84
C LEU A 292 20.37 -8.08 -51.74
N HIS A 293 19.36 -8.54 -52.49
CA HIS A 293 19.41 -9.79 -53.25
C HIS A 293 20.59 -9.85 -54.25
N ASP A 294 20.97 -8.70 -54.78
CA ASP A 294 22.04 -8.54 -55.77
C ASP A 294 23.40 -8.17 -55.15
N ILE A 295 23.55 -8.19 -53.82
CA ILE A 295 24.80 -7.80 -53.14
C ILE A 295 26.03 -8.58 -53.63
N GLY A 296 25.83 -9.83 -54.06
CA GLY A 296 26.90 -10.66 -54.63
C GLY A 296 27.52 -10.13 -55.92
N LYS A 297 26.88 -9.17 -56.61
CA LYS A 297 27.46 -8.48 -57.78
C LYS A 297 28.75 -7.74 -57.44
N ILE A 298 28.99 -7.44 -56.17
CA ILE A 298 30.21 -6.75 -55.71
C ILE A 298 31.49 -7.54 -56.01
N GLU A 299 31.39 -8.86 -56.15
CA GLU A 299 32.50 -9.78 -56.42
C GLU A 299 32.77 -9.98 -57.93
N ILE A 300 31.90 -9.46 -58.80
CA ILE A 300 32.02 -9.61 -60.25
C ILE A 300 32.91 -8.48 -60.81
N PRO A 301 33.96 -8.80 -61.59
CA PRO A 301 34.78 -7.79 -62.26
C PRO A 301 33.94 -6.85 -63.15
N ALA A 302 34.23 -5.55 -63.11
CA ALA A 302 33.45 -4.54 -63.84
C ALA A 302 33.38 -4.83 -65.34
N ASP A 303 34.49 -5.26 -65.94
CA ASP A 303 34.60 -5.55 -67.38
C ASP A 303 33.69 -6.70 -67.84
N ILE A 304 33.29 -7.59 -66.91
CA ILE A 304 32.33 -8.68 -67.18
C ILE A 304 30.90 -8.19 -66.93
N LEU A 305 30.69 -7.42 -65.85
CA LEU A 305 29.38 -6.93 -65.45
C LEU A 305 28.78 -5.93 -66.46
N THR A 306 29.62 -5.12 -67.11
CA THR A 306 29.19 -4.08 -68.08
C THR A 306 29.47 -4.45 -69.54
N LYS A 307 29.90 -5.68 -69.82
CA LYS A 307 30.29 -6.12 -71.17
C LYS A 307 29.13 -5.99 -72.17
N PRO A 308 29.26 -5.18 -73.24
CA PRO A 308 28.25 -5.12 -74.29
C PRO A 308 28.35 -6.37 -75.18
N GLY A 309 27.34 -7.25 -75.15
CA GLY A 309 27.25 -8.43 -76.02
C GLY A 309 27.12 -9.76 -75.26
N ARG A 310 27.26 -10.88 -75.97
CA ARG A 310 27.18 -12.22 -75.35
C ARG A 310 28.41 -12.50 -74.50
N LEU A 311 28.18 -13.02 -73.31
CA LEU A 311 29.21 -13.54 -72.42
C LEU A 311 29.67 -14.92 -72.91
N SER A 312 30.95 -15.20 -72.75
CA SER A 312 31.53 -16.52 -72.95
C SER A 312 31.13 -17.47 -71.80
N GLU A 313 31.21 -18.79 -72.02
CA GLU A 313 30.92 -19.79 -70.98
C GLU A 313 31.71 -19.57 -69.66
N PRO A 314 33.02 -19.23 -69.69
CA PRO A 314 33.76 -18.88 -68.47
C PRO A 314 33.21 -17.63 -67.75
N GLU A 315 32.82 -16.60 -68.50
CA GLU A 315 32.25 -15.35 -67.96
C GLU A 315 30.85 -15.59 -67.35
N LEU A 316 30.02 -16.42 -67.99
CA LEU A 316 28.74 -16.90 -67.45
C LEU A 316 28.94 -17.67 -66.14
N GLY A 317 29.99 -18.49 -66.06
CA GLY A 317 30.37 -19.18 -64.84
C GLY A 317 30.68 -18.23 -63.67
N ILE A 318 31.26 -17.05 -63.96
CA ILE A 318 31.51 -16.01 -62.96
C ILE A 318 30.20 -15.37 -62.48
N ILE A 319 29.27 -15.03 -63.38
CA ILE A 319 27.97 -14.45 -63.01
C ILE A 319 27.13 -15.43 -62.21
N ARG A 320 27.09 -16.72 -62.60
CA ARG A 320 26.32 -17.76 -61.88
C ARG A 320 26.74 -17.91 -60.42
N ARG A 321 27.99 -17.57 -60.06
CA ARG A 321 28.45 -17.61 -58.66
C ARG A 321 27.79 -16.57 -57.76
N GLN A 322 27.20 -15.50 -58.31
CA GLN A 322 26.44 -14.50 -57.56
C GLN A 322 25.31 -15.12 -56.73
N GLY A 323 24.60 -16.12 -57.25
CA GLY A 323 23.50 -16.79 -56.52
C GLY A 323 23.94 -17.50 -55.24
N ASN A 324 25.23 -17.88 -55.15
CA ASN A 324 25.78 -18.55 -53.97
C ASN A 324 26.01 -17.60 -52.79
N TRP A 325 26.01 -16.28 -53.01
CA TRP A 325 26.28 -15.29 -51.97
C TRP A 325 25.21 -15.23 -50.88
N ILE A 326 23.93 -15.27 -51.25
CA ILE A 326 22.83 -15.27 -50.27
C ILE A 326 22.96 -16.52 -49.37
N SER A 327 23.19 -17.68 -49.98
CA SER A 327 23.41 -18.92 -49.24
C SER A 327 24.70 -18.93 -48.40
N ALA A 328 25.74 -18.17 -48.79
CA ALA A 328 26.96 -18.00 -48.00
C ALA A 328 26.74 -17.08 -46.77
N ILE A 329 25.97 -16.00 -46.93
CA ILE A 329 25.58 -15.10 -45.84
C ILE A 329 24.71 -15.85 -44.81
N GLU A 330 23.76 -16.66 -45.27
CA GLU A 330 22.93 -17.52 -44.40
C GLU A 330 23.76 -18.54 -43.61
N ARG A 331 24.70 -19.23 -44.26
CA ARG A 331 25.58 -20.20 -43.58
C ARG A 331 26.41 -19.56 -42.46
N ASN A 332 26.97 -18.37 -42.70
CA ASN A 332 27.81 -17.68 -41.71
C ASN A 332 27.00 -17.06 -40.55
N THR A 333 25.79 -16.58 -40.81
CA THR A 333 24.90 -16.06 -39.74
C THR A 333 24.40 -17.16 -38.80
N ILE A 334 24.06 -18.34 -39.32
CA ILE A 334 23.62 -19.50 -38.50
C ILE A 334 24.76 -20.00 -37.61
N HIS A 335 26.00 -20.07 -38.11
CA HIS A 335 27.16 -20.49 -37.32
C HIS A 335 27.43 -19.57 -36.11
N SER A 336 27.23 -18.25 -36.26
CA SER A 336 27.40 -17.28 -35.17
C SER A 336 26.36 -17.41 -34.05
N ARG A 337 25.15 -17.89 -34.37
CA ARG A 337 24.06 -18.13 -33.39
C ARG A 337 24.34 -19.36 -32.52
N SER A 338 24.99 -20.39 -33.06
CA SER A 338 25.35 -21.60 -32.29
C SER A 338 26.43 -21.33 -31.23
N ARG A 339 27.41 -20.46 -31.51
CA ARG A 339 28.47 -20.11 -30.55
C ARG A 339 27.97 -19.26 -29.38
N ARG A 340 26.95 -18.42 -29.58
CA ARG A 340 26.43 -17.52 -28.54
C ARG A 340 25.63 -18.25 -27.44
N ASN A 341 25.08 -19.43 -27.74
CA ASN A 341 24.36 -20.26 -26.77
C ASN A 341 25.27 -21.10 -25.85
N TYR A 342 26.59 -21.16 -26.11
CA TYR A 342 27.55 -21.87 -25.25
C TYR A 342 28.32 -20.94 -24.29
N SER A 343 28.15 -19.62 -24.37
CA SER A 343 28.86 -18.65 -23.53
C SER A 343 28.01 -18.00 -22.43
N THR A 344 26.76 -18.46 -22.23
CA THR A 344 25.85 -17.97 -21.16
C THR A 344 25.54 -19.02 -20.10
N THR A 345 26.29 -20.12 -20.08
CA THR A 345 26.26 -21.14 -19.03
C THR A 345 27.66 -21.36 -18.50
N SER A 346 28.11 -20.46 -17.63
CA SER A 346 29.26 -20.66 -16.74
C SER A 346 29.10 -19.75 -15.53
#